data_AF-A0A6N3IX90-F1
#
_entry.id   AF-A0A6N3IX90-F1
#
_cell.length_a   1.000
_cell.length_b   1.000
_cell.length_c   1.000
_cell.angle_alpha   90.00
_cell.angle_beta   90.00
_cell.angle_gamma   90.00
#
_symmetry.space_group_name_H-M   'P 1'
#
loop_
_entity.id
_entity.type
_entity.pdbx_description
1 polymer ?
#
loop_
_entity_poly.entity_id
_entity_poly.type
_entity_poly.pdbx_seq_one_letter_code
_entity_poly.pdbx_strand_id
1 'polypeptide(L)'
;PVFCPSLTDGSLGDMLYFHSFRTEDPNNPDRNPGLIIDIVGDIRAMNGEAVHAGSRKTGVIILGGGLPKHHICNANMMRNGADYAVYINTAQEFDGSDSGARPDEAVSWGKIRGGARTVKVHCDATIAFPLLVAETFATKAKNSTGNQ
;
A
#
# COMPACT_ATOMS: atom_id res chain seq x y z
N PRO A 1 -3.38 -4.99 9.02
CA PRO A 1 -4.61 -4.65 8.26
C PRO A 1 -4.31 -4.67 6.75
N VAL A 2 -5.32 -4.81 5.90
CA VAL A 2 -5.21 -4.67 4.44
C VAL A 2 -6.14 -3.53 4.02
N PHE A 3 -5.57 -2.45 3.48
CA PHE A 3 -6.32 -1.27 3.03
C PHE A 3 -6.39 -1.27 1.49
N CYS A 4 -7.57 -1.05 0.93
CA CYS A 4 -7.80 -1.03 -0.52
C CYS A 4 -8.85 0.02 -0.88
N PRO A 5 -8.48 1.29 -1.11
CA PRO A 5 -9.46 2.34 -1.43
C PRO A 5 -10.18 2.10 -2.76
N SER A 6 -9.53 1.42 -3.70
CA SER A 6 -10.12 1.02 -4.99
C SER A 6 -10.72 -0.39 -4.94
N LEU A 7 -11.35 -0.78 -3.82
CA LEU A 7 -11.89 -2.12 -3.61
C LEU A 7 -12.92 -2.53 -4.69
N THR A 8 -13.63 -1.56 -5.24
CA THR A 8 -14.65 -1.75 -6.27
C THR A 8 -14.08 -1.85 -7.69
N ASP A 9 -12.79 -1.54 -7.89
CA ASP A 9 -12.14 -1.59 -9.20
C ASP A 9 -11.53 -2.97 -9.47
N GLY A 10 -12.40 -3.97 -9.61
CA GLY A 10 -12.02 -5.36 -9.86
C GLY A 10 -13.23 -6.30 -9.80
N SER A 11 -12.98 -7.61 -9.91
CA SER A 11 -14.07 -8.61 -9.96
C SER A 11 -14.96 -8.62 -8.71
N LEU A 12 -14.44 -8.22 -7.55
CA LEU A 12 -15.27 -8.02 -6.36
C LEU A 12 -16.28 -6.88 -6.56
N GLY A 13 -15.89 -5.82 -7.26
CA GLY A 13 -16.78 -4.74 -7.69
C GLY A 13 -17.95 -5.22 -8.53
N ASP A 14 -17.71 -6.15 -9.47
CA ASP A 14 -18.79 -6.76 -10.27
C ASP A 14 -19.80 -7.48 -9.37
N MET A 15 -19.30 -8.22 -8.37
CA MET A 15 -20.16 -8.93 -7.42
C MET A 15 -20.96 -7.95 -6.53
N LEU A 16 -20.34 -6.85 -6.10
CA LEU A 16 -21.01 -5.79 -5.35
C LEU A 16 -22.09 -5.10 -6.21
N TYR A 17 -21.82 -4.91 -7.50
CA TYR A 17 -22.77 -4.38 -8.47
C TYR A 17 -23.95 -5.33 -8.66
N PHE A 18 -23.73 -6.62 -8.93
CA PHE A 18 -24.85 -7.57 -9.04
C PHE A 18 -25.64 -7.72 -7.74
N HIS A 19 -24.94 -7.63 -6.62
CA HIS A 19 -25.57 -7.69 -5.31
C HIS A 19 -26.45 -6.45 -5.02
N SER A 20 -26.14 -5.27 -5.56
CA SER A 20 -26.94 -4.06 -5.30
C SER A 20 -28.36 -4.15 -5.87
N PHE A 21 -28.57 -4.80 -7.02
CA PHE A 21 -29.90 -4.99 -7.61
C PHE A 21 -30.82 -5.91 -6.79
N ARG A 22 -30.28 -6.73 -5.88
CA ARG A 22 -31.09 -7.57 -5.00
C ARG A 22 -31.94 -6.75 -4.02
N THR A 23 -31.64 -5.46 -3.87
CA THR A 23 -32.38 -4.52 -3.04
C THR A 23 -33.67 -4.01 -3.71
N GLU A 24 -33.72 -4.05 -5.05
CA GLU A 24 -34.73 -3.39 -5.89
C GLU A 24 -35.99 -4.24 -6.13
N ASP A 25 -35.87 -5.56 -6.16
CA ASP A 25 -37.03 -6.46 -6.30
C ASP A 25 -37.78 -6.62 -4.96
N PRO A 26 -39.04 -6.13 -4.84
CA PRO A 26 -39.83 -6.23 -3.63
C PRO A 26 -40.22 -7.67 -3.25
N ASN A 27 -40.20 -8.60 -4.22
CA ASN A 27 -40.61 -9.98 -4.04
C ASN A 27 -39.42 -10.94 -3.86
N ASN A 28 -38.18 -10.44 -3.88
CA ASN A 28 -37.00 -11.25 -3.69
C ASN A 28 -36.91 -11.74 -2.22
N PRO A 29 -36.96 -13.05 -1.95
CA PRO A 29 -36.86 -13.58 -0.58
C PRO A 29 -35.48 -13.33 0.06
N ASP A 30 -34.46 -13.09 -0.76
CA ASP A 30 -33.08 -12.80 -0.33
C ASP A 30 -32.76 -11.29 -0.34
N ARG A 31 -33.78 -10.43 -0.20
CA ARG A 31 -33.61 -8.97 -0.20
C ARG A 31 -32.70 -8.54 0.96
N ASN A 32 -31.69 -7.75 0.62
CA ASN A 32 -30.66 -7.24 1.53
C ASN A 32 -30.66 -5.69 1.44
N PRO A 33 -30.36 -4.93 2.51
CA PRO A 33 -30.16 -3.47 2.45
C PRO A 33 -29.00 -2.98 1.54
N GLY A 34 -28.18 -3.88 1.00
CA GLY A 34 -26.98 -3.55 0.25
C GLY A 34 -25.74 -3.46 1.15
N LEU A 35 -24.56 -3.36 0.53
CA LEU A 35 -23.29 -3.16 1.23
C LEU A 35 -22.84 -1.71 1.04
N ILE A 36 -22.41 -1.07 2.14
CA ILE A 36 -21.84 0.27 2.12
C ILE A 36 -20.35 0.14 2.43
N ILE A 37 -19.51 0.63 1.51
CA ILE A 37 -18.05 0.67 1.68
C ILE A 37 -17.66 2.08 2.11
N ASP A 38 -17.23 2.23 3.37
CA ASP A 38 -16.77 3.50 3.92
C ASP A 38 -15.25 3.66 3.78
N ILE A 39 -14.83 4.37 2.72
CA ILE A 39 -13.41 4.68 2.49
C ILE A 39 -12.85 5.75 3.44
N VAL A 40 -13.71 6.51 4.14
CA VAL A 40 -13.28 7.51 5.13
C VAL A 40 -12.82 6.83 6.42
N GLY A 41 -13.54 5.79 6.84
CA GLY A 41 -13.10 4.91 7.92
C GLY A 41 -11.71 4.32 7.66
N ASP A 42 -11.50 3.81 6.44
CA ASP A 42 -10.23 3.19 6.03
C ASP A 42 -9.05 4.17 5.99
N ILE A 43 -9.21 5.36 5.37
CA ILE A 43 -8.13 6.36 5.34
C ILE A 43 -7.78 6.85 6.76
N ARG A 44 -8.77 6.96 7.66
CA ARG A 44 -8.52 7.31 9.07
C ARG A 44 -7.73 6.22 9.77
N ALA A 45 -8.10 4.95 9.56
CA ALA A 45 -7.40 3.82 10.14
C ALA A 45 -5.96 3.70 9.62
N MET A 46 -5.76 3.77 8.29
CA MET A 46 -4.42 3.70 7.69
C MET A 46 -3.52 4.85 8.13
N ASN A 47 -4.00 6.09 8.09
CA ASN A 47 -3.22 7.23 8.58
C ASN A 47 -2.94 7.10 10.08
N GLY A 48 -3.91 6.56 10.84
CA GLY A 48 -3.75 6.21 12.24
C GLY A 48 -2.58 5.25 12.48
N GLU A 49 -2.42 4.19 11.69
CA GLU A 49 -1.28 3.26 11.81
C GLU A 49 0.07 3.99 11.70
N ALA A 50 0.20 4.92 10.75
CA ALA A 50 1.42 5.70 10.57
C ALA A 50 1.65 6.69 11.72
N VAL A 51 0.62 7.44 12.12
CA VAL A 51 0.73 8.42 13.22
C VAL A 51 1.03 7.73 14.55
N HIS A 52 0.35 6.64 14.86
CA HIS A 52 0.55 5.84 16.08
C HIS A 52 1.86 5.03 16.07
N ALA A 53 2.63 5.03 14.97
CA ALA A 53 4.00 4.55 14.99
C ALA A 53 4.88 5.36 15.95
N GLY A 54 4.52 6.62 16.25
CA GLY A 54 5.12 7.41 17.33
C GLY A 54 6.64 7.54 17.21
N SER A 55 7.36 7.13 18.27
CA SER A 55 8.83 7.13 18.33
C SER A 55 9.50 5.98 17.54
N ARG A 56 8.73 5.00 17.05
CA ARG A 56 9.25 3.92 16.21
C ARG A 56 9.54 4.45 14.81
N LYS A 57 10.50 3.83 14.15
CA LYS A 57 10.77 4.08 12.73
C LYS A 57 9.74 3.37 11.86
N THR A 58 9.34 3.99 10.75
CA THR A 58 8.53 3.33 9.72
C THR A 58 9.39 3.02 8.50
N GLY A 59 9.12 1.88 7.88
CA GLY A 59 9.74 1.46 6.63
C GLY A 59 8.66 1.08 5.62
N VAL A 60 8.84 1.48 4.37
CA VAL A 60 7.93 1.12 3.27
C VAL A 60 8.67 0.25 2.26
N ILE A 61 8.03 -0.84 1.84
CA ILE A 61 8.46 -1.68 0.71
C ILE A 61 7.30 -1.66 -0.29
N ILE A 62 7.53 -1.08 -1.46
CA ILE A 62 6.50 -0.83 -2.47
C ILE A 62 6.88 -1.59 -3.74
N LEU A 63 6.01 -2.50 -4.15
CA LEU A 63 6.13 -3.26 -5.39
C LEU A 63 5.18 -2.65 -6.42
N GLY A 64 5.72 -2.09 -7.49
CA GLY A 64 4.97 -1.34 -8.50
C GLY A 64 4.79 0.15 -8.17
N GLY A 65 3.67 0.72 -8.62
CA GLY A 65 3.33 2.13 -8.50
C GLY A 65 1.84 2.34 -8.24
N GLY A 66 1.29 3.47 -8.70
CA GLY A 66 -0.14 3.76 -8.66
C GLY A 66 -0.68 4.01 -7.25
N LEU A 67 -1.96 3.67 -7.05
CA LEU A 67 -2.68 3.94 -5.81
C LEU A 67 -1.98 3.38 -4.56
N PRO A 68 -1.49 2.11 -4.52
CA PRO A 68 -0.82 1.58 -3.33
C PRO A 68 0.42 2.38 -2.95
N LYS A 69 1.23 2.81 -3.92
CA LYS A 69 2.40 3.66 -3.69
C LYS A 69 1.98 4.97 -3.04
N HIS A 70 1.08 5.69 -3.70
CA HIS A 70 0.66 7.01 -3.23
C HIS A 70 0.02 6.94 -1.85
N HIS A 71 -0.87 5.97 -1.62
CA HIS A 71 -1.65 5.84 -0.39
C HIS A 71 -0.75 5.57 0.83
N ILE A 72 0.22 4.65 0.71
CA ILE A 72 1.21 4.35 1.78
C ILE A 72 2.11 5.56 2.06
N CYS A 73 2.58 6.24 1.02
CA CYS A 73 3.41 7.43 1.15
C CYS A 73 2.63 8.59 1.82
N ASN A 74 1.37 8.78 1.46
CA ASN A 74 0.52 9.83 2.03
C ASN A 74 0.21 9.56 3.51
N ALA A 75 0.06 8.31 3.93
CA ALA A 75 -0.06 7.95 5.34
C ALA A 75 1.19 8.36 6.13
N ASN A 76 2.37 8.11 5.57
CA ASN A 76 3.64 8.47 6.22
C ASN A 76 3.89 9.99 6.23
N MET A 77 3.30 10.75 5.31
CA MET A 77 3.32 12.22 5.36
C MET A 77 2.75 12.75 6.68
N MET A 78 1.71 12.10 7.21
CA MET A 78 1.07 12.48 8.49
C MET A 78 1.98 12.34 9.72
N ARG A 79 3.14 11.66 9.58
CA ARG A 79 4.17 11.52 10.62
C ARG A 79 5.50 12.18 10.24
N ASN A 80 5.50 13.10 9.29
CA ASN A 80 6.70 13.77 8.73
C ASN A 80 7.67 12.82 8.01
N GLY A 81 7.10 11.83 7.33
CA GLY A 81 7.79 10.97 6.37
C GLY A 81 8.24 9.63 6.93
N ALA A 82 8.44 8.67 6.03
CA ALA A 82 9.01 7.36 6.35
C ALA A 82 10.52 7.45 6.60
N ASP A 83 11.05 6.56 7.46
CA ASP A 83 12.49 6.50 7.80
C ASP A 83 13.29 5.59 6.85
N TYR A 84 12.61 4.65 6.19
CA TYR A 84 13.18 3.74 5.19
C TYR A 84 12.21 3.57 4.02
N ALA A 85 12.73 3.50 2.78
CA ALA A 85 11.91 3.22 1.61
C ALA A 85 12.62 2.33 0.59
N VAL A 86 11.94 1.28 0.14
CA VAL A 86 12.37 0.41 -0.96
C VAL A 86 11.28 0.42 -2.02
N TYR A 87 11.57 0.93 -3.20
CA TYR A 87 10.68 0.88 -4.36
C TYR A 87 11.21 -0.14 -5.35
N ILE A 88 10.38 -1.08 -5.80
CA ILE A 88 10.68 -2.01 -6.89
C ILE A 88 9.63 -1.79 -7.97
N ASN A 89 9.98 -1.10 -9.05
CA ASN A 89 9.06 -0.88 -10.16
C ASN A 89 9.80 -0.61 -11.47
N THR A 90 9.07 -0.64 -12.58
CA THR A 90 9.59 -0.42 -13.93
C THR A 90 9.36 1.01 -14.45
N ALA A 91 8.59 1.82 -13.71
CA ALA A 91 8.15 3.14 -14.13
C ALA A 91 9.31 4.15 -14.17
N GLN A 92 9.25 5.04 -15.16
CA GLN A 92 10.27 6.02 -15.50
C GLN A 92 9.81 7.42 -15.11
N GLU A 93 10.73 8.31 -14.77
CA GLU A 93 10.40 9.65 -14.26
C GLU A 93 9.92 10.62 -15.35
N PHE A 94 10.29 10.39 -16.62
CA PHE A 94 10.10 11.38 -17.69
C PHE A 94 8.64 11.77 -17.95
N ASP A 95 7.69 10.93 -17.55
CA ASP A 95 6.25 11.19 -17.72
C ASP A 95 5.64 12.01 -16.56
N GLY A 96 6.42 12.33 -15.54
CA GLY A 96 5.98 13.09 -14.36
C GLY A 96 4.95 12.36 -13.49
N SER A 97 4.83 11.03 -13.63
CA SER A 97 3.87 10.25 -12.86
C SER A 97 4.35 9.97 -11.43
N ASP A 98 3.42 9.90 -10.47
CA ASP A 98 3.76 9.43 -9.11
C ASP A 98 4.39 8.03 -9.17
N SER A 99 3.91 7.15 -10.05
CA SER A 99 4.50 5.80 -10.24
C SER A 99 5.99 5.84 -10.61
N GLY A 100 6.35 6.76 -11.51
CA GLY A 100 7.71 6.96 -12.02
C GLY A 100 8.64 7.75 -11.10
N ALA A 101 8.08 8.55 -10.19
CA ALA A 101 8.81 9.43 -9.28
C ALA A 101 9.96 8.73 -8.53
N ARG A 102 11.09 9.43 -8.40
CA ARG A 102 12.20 8.99 -7.56
C ARG A 102 11.84 9.17 -6.08
N PRO A 103 12.48 8.42 -5.15
CA PRO A 103 12.29 8.64 -3.71
C PRO A 103 12.56 10.10 -3.28
N ASP A 104 13.47 10.81 -3.96
CA ASP A 104 13.79 12.20 -3.69
C ASP A 104 12.60 13.15 -3.92
N GLU A 105 11.71 12.83 -4.86
CA GLU A 105 10.46 13.58 -5.01
C GLU A 105 9.56 13.37 -3.79
N ALA A 106 9.43 12.13 -3.29
CA ALA A 106 8.65 11.88 -2.09
C ALA A 106 9.23 12.58 -0.83
N VAL A 107 10.53 12.88 -0.82
CA VAL A 107 11.15 13.72 0.22
C VAL A 107 10.68 15.17 0.15
N SER A 108 10.53 15.75 -1.05
CA SER A 108 10.09 17.14 -1.20
C SER A 108 8.68 17.39 -0.65
N TRP A 109 7.81 16.37 -0.71
CA TRP A 109 6.46 16.38 -0.16
C TRP A 109 6.40 16.01 1.34
N GLY A 110 7.51 15.64 1.97
CA GLY A 110 7.52 15.14 3.35
C GLY A 110 6.89 13.75 3.51
N LYS A 111 6.64 13.02 2.42
CA LYS A 111 6.19 11.61 2.42
C LYS A 111 7.31 10.66 2.84
N ILE A 112 8.56 11.05 2.57
CA ILE A 112 9.80 10.44 3.08
C ILE A 112 10.57 11.51 3.85
N ARG A 113 11.23 11.12 4.95
CA ARG A 113 12.06 12.03 5.74
C ARG A 113 13.37 12.35 5.01
N GLY A 114 13.86 13.59 5.08
CA GLY A 114 15.08 14.02 4.36
C GLY A 114 16.37 13.26 4.71
N GLY A 115 16.46 12.61 5.88
CA GLY A 115 17.57 11.75 6.28
C GLY A 115 17.29 10.24 6.15
N ALA A 116 16.21 9.86 5.45
CA ALA A 116 15.82 8.47 5.29
C ALA A 116 16.80 7.69 4.41
N ARG A 117 16.87 6.37 4.60
CA ARG A 117 17.58 5.48 3.67
C ARG A 117 16.60 4.96 2.64
N THR A 118 16.80 5.36 1.39
CA THR A 118 15.89 5.04 0.29
C THR A 118 16.62 4.34 -0.84
N VAL A 119 15.90 3.48 -1.57
CA VAL A 119 16.39 2.87 -2.80
C VAL A 119 15.22 2.64 -3.76
N LYS A 120 15.45 2.90 -5.05
CA LYS A 120 14.56 2.49 -6.14
C LYS A 120 15.30 1.49 -7.02
N VAL A 121 14.72 0.30 -7.17
CA VAL A 121 15.21 -0.76 -8.05
C VAL A 121 14.35 -0.75 -9.30
N HIS A 122 14.95 -0.38 -10.42
CA HIS A 122 14.30 -0.43 -11.74
C HIS A 122 14.29 -1.88 -12.25
N CYS A 123 13.31 -2.66 -11.80
CA CYS A 123 13.19 -4.08 -12.13
C CYS A 123 11.73 -4.55 -11.97
N ASP A 124 11.38 -5.63 -12.66
CA ASP A 124 10.13 -6.33 -12.43
C ASP A 124 10.13 -6.96 -11.02
N ALA A 125 9.01 -6.79 -10.30
CA ALA A 125 8.88 -7.31 -8.94
C ALA A 125 9.00 -8.84 -8.87
N THR A 126 8.57 -9.56 -9.90
CA THR A 126 8.66 -11.02 -9.97
C THR A 126 10.10 -11.54 -10.01
N ILE A 127 11.06 -10.70 -10.42
CA ILE A 127 12.49 -11.01 -10.43
C ILE A 127 13.12 -10.56 -9.10
N ALA A 128 12.96 -9.29 -8.74
CA ALA A 128 13.68 -8.71 -7.62
C ALA A 128 13.11 -9.09 -6.25
N PHE A 129 11.79 -9.20 -6.11
CA PHE A 129 11.17 -9.40 -4.80
C PHE A 129 11.45 -10.79 -4.20
N PRO A 130 11.42 -11.91 -4.94
CA PRO A 130 11.80 -13.21 -4.39
C PRO A 130 13.24 -13.24 -3.87
N LEU A 131 14.18 -12.62 -4.58
CA LEU A 131 15.59 -12.51 -4.15
C LEU A 131 15.73 -11.66 -2.88
N LEU A 132 15.03 -10.52 -2.83
CA LEU A 132 14.99 -9.68 -1.63
C LEU A 132 14.47 -10.46 -0.43
N VAL A 133 13.38 -11.22 -0.59
CA VAL A 133 12.81 -12.05 0.48
C VAL A 133 13.79 -13.14 0.91
N ALA A 134 14.44 -13.83 -0.03
CA ALA A 134 15.42 -14.87 0.25
C ALA A 134 16.57 -14.36 1.13
N GLU A 135 17.15 -13.21 0.78
CA GLU A 135 18.33 -12.67 1.47
C GLU A 135 18.02 -11.87 2.74
N THR A 136 16.76 -11.49 2.97
CA THR A 136 16.37 -10.67 4.14
C THR A 136 15.42 -11.41 5.07
N PHE A 137 14.13 -11.49 4.71
CA PHE A 137 13.08 -12.03 5.56
C PHE A 137 13.27 -13.53 5.83
N ALA A 138 13.60 -14.32 4.80
CA ALA A 138 13.78 -15.77 4.94
C ALA A 138 15.02 -16.11 5.76
N THR A 139 16.16 -15.43 5.53
CA THR A 139 17.38 -15.59 6.34
C THR A 139 17.13 -15.26 7.80
N LYS A 140 16.43 -14.15 8.08
CA LYS A 140 16.07 -13.78 9.46
C LYS A 140 15.19 -14.84 10.13
N ALA A 141 14.22 -15.41 9.42
CA ALA A 141 13.35 -16.44 9.95
C ALA A 141 14.11 -17.74 10.29
N LYS A 142 15.03 -18.19 9.43
CA LYS A 142 15.91 -19.34 9.68
C LYS A 142 16.79 -19.12 10.92
N ASN A 143 17.42 -17.95 11.02
CA ASN A 143 18.29 -17.63 12.17
C ASN A 143 17.53 -17.51 13.49
N SER A 144 16.24 -17.15 13.44
CA SER A 144 15.40 -17.04 14.63
C SER A 144 14.87 -18.40 15.11
N THR A 145 14.84 -19.41 14.24
CA THR A 145 14.33 -20.76 14.54
C THR A 145 15.45 -21.76 14.88
N GLY A 146 16.68 -21.53 14.41
CA GLY A 146 17.85 -22.36 14.71
C GLY A 146 18.53 -22.10 16.07
N ASN A 147 17.99 -21.19 16.90
CA ASN A 147 18.47 -20.88 18.25
C ASN A 147 17.55 -21.43 19.36
N GLN A 148 16.75 -22.46 19.06
CA GLN A 148 16.02 -23.29 20.04
C GLN A 148 16.58 -24.70 20.06
#